data_AF-A0A973MPD9-F1
#
_entry.id   AF-A0A973MPD9-F1
#
_cell.length_a   1.000
_cell.length_b   1.000
_cell.length_c   1.000
_cell.angle_alpha   90.00
_cell.angle_beta   90.00
_cell.angle_gamma   90.00
#
_symmetry.space_group_name_H-M   'P 1'
#
loop_
_entity.id
_entity.type
_entity.pdbx_description
1 polymer ?
#
loop_
_entity_poly.entity_id
_entity_poly.type
_entity_poly.pdbx_seq_one_letter_code
_entity_poly.pdbx_strand_id
1 'polypeptide(L)'
;PDRTENGYRDYGEPAVQDVQQIRGLLDSGLTTEMIRTILPYLSGPDEILLPAECLTAETAALLQAHLDRIQARIDCLARNRDRLSAYLAAVRPQGGP
;
A
#
# COMPACT_ATOMS: atom_id res chain seq x y z
N PRO A 1 -17.60 0.98 -19.40
CA PRO A 1 -16.54 1.31 -20.38
C PRO A 1 -17.14 1.23 -21.76
N ASP A 2 -16.80 2.19 -22.62
CA ASP A 2 -17.24 2.20 -24.00
C ASP A 2 -16.53 1.11 -24.81
N ARG A 3 -17.04 0.87 -26.02
CA ARG A 3 -16.46 -0.09 -26.94
C ARG A 3 -16.20 0.54 -28.28
N THR A 4 -15.08 0.18 -28.87
CA THR A 4 -14.74 0.53 -30.25
C THR A 4 -15.64 -0.23 -31.23
N GLU A 5 -15.71 0.21 -32.50
CA GLU A 5 -16.52 -0.47 -33.54
C GLU A 5 -16.15 -1.94 -33.75
N ASN A 6 -14.90 -2.32 -33.49
CA ASN A 6 -14.41 -3.70 -33.53
C ASN A 6 -14.57 -4.45 -32.18
N GLY A 7 -15.29 -3.89 -31.21
CA GLY A 7 -15.75 -4.55 -29.99
C GLY A 7 -14.76 -4.56 -28.82
N TYR A 8 -13.57 -3.96 -28.96
CA TYR A 8 -12.61 -3.82 -27.87
C TYR A 8 -13.08 -2.79 -26.86
N ARG A 9 -12.60 -2.91 -25.62
CA ARG A 9 -12.89 -1.91 -24.58
C ARG A 9 -12.07 -0.66 -24.86
N ASP A 10 -12.74 0.48 -24.88
CA ASP A 10 -12.10 1.78 -24.95
C ASP A 10 -11.98 2.35 -23.53
N TYR A 11 -10.79 2.83 -23.19
CA TYR A 11 -10.43 3.35 -21.88
C TYR A 11 -9.77 4.71 -22.09
N GLY A 12 -10.45 5.78 -21.69
CA GLY A 12 -9.89 7.12 -21.73
C GLY A 12 -8.77 7.32 -20.70
N GLU A 13 -8.10 8.47 -20.79
CA GLU A 13 -7.02 8.89 -19.87
C GLU A 13 -7.36 8.75 -18.36
N PRO A 14 -8.60 9.00 -17.89
CA PRO A 14 -8.93 8.79 -16.47
C PRO A 14 -8.70 7.35 -16.00
N ALA A 15 -8.95 6.36 -16.85
CA ALA A 15 -8.72 4.95 -16.49
C ALA A 15 -7.24 4.63 -16.31
N VAL A 16 -6.35 5.35 -17.01
CA VAL A 16 -4.90 5.22 -16.82
C VAL A 16 -4.48 5.79 -15.46
N GLN A 17 -5.04 6.95 -15.08
CA GLN A 17 -4.79 7.57 -13.77
C GLN A 17 -5.27 6.66 -12.63
N ASP A 18 -6.48 6.11 -12.75
CA ASP A 18 -7.02 5.16 -11.77
C ASP A 18 -6.11 3.94 -11.58
N VAL A 19 -5.58 3.37 -12.68
CA VAL A 19 -4.67 2.21 -12.62
C VAL A 19 -3.34 2.58 -11.98
N GLN A 20 -2.78 3.75 -12.28
CA GLN A 20 -1.55 4.22 -11.64
C GLN A 20 -1.73 4.38 -10.13
N GLN A 21 -2.86 4.95 -9.72
CA GLN A 21 -3.20 5.12 -8.31
C GLN A 21 -3.39 3.77 -7.60
N ILE A 22 -4.16 2.85 -8.20
CA ILE A 22 -4.33 1.49 -7.65
C ILE A 22 -2.98 0.78 -7.51
N ARG A 23 -2.06 0.96 -8.48
CA ARG A 23 -0.70 0.40 -8.38
C ARG A 23 0.09 1.00 -7.22
N GLY A 24 0.05 2.30 -7.01
CA GLY A 24 0.71 2.93 -5.84
C GLY A 24 0.18 2.39 -4.51
N LEU A 25 -1.14 2.16 -4.41
CA LEU A 25 -1.74 1.55 -3.22
C LEU A 25 -1.34 0.08 -3.03
N LEU A 26 -1.20 -0.68 -4.13
CA LEU A 26 -0.69 -2.05 -4.07
C LEU A 26 0.80 -2.07 -3.64
N ASP A 27 1.60 -1.15 -4.16
CA ASP A 27 3.03 -1.04 -3.84
C ASP A 27 3.27 -0.65 -2.37
N SER A 28 2.36 0.11 -1.77
CA SER A 28 2.37 0.40 -0.31
C SER A 28 1.87 -0.77 0.55
N GLY A 29 1.42 -1.86 -0.07
CA GLY A 29 1.05 -3.11 0.61
C GLY A 29 -0.42 -3.21 0.99
N LEU A 30 -1.30 -2.35 0.45
CA LEU A 30 -2.75 -2.54 0.61
C LEU A 30 -3.22 -3.71 -0.26
N THR A 31 -4.20 -4.46 0.26
CA THR A 31 -4.85 -5.52 -0.52
C THR A 31 -5.89 -4.94 -1.48
N THR A 32 -6.24 -5.68 -2.54
CA THR A 32 -7.30 -5.25 -3.48
C THR A 32 -8.67 -5.09 -2.80
N GLU A 33 -8.92 -5.80 -1.70
CA GLU A 33 -10.14 -5.66 -0.90
C GLU A 33 -10.17 -4.32 -0.17
N MET A 34 -9.07 -3.93 0.48
CA MET A 34 -8.94 -2.61 1.11
C MET A 34 -9.02 -1.50 0.09
N ILE A 35 -8.31 -1.65 -1.03
CA ILE A 35 -8.32 -0.68 -2.12
C ILE A 35 -9.75 -0.46 -2.59
N ARG A 36 -10.54 -1.52 -2.81
CA ARG A 36 -11.96 -1.40 -3.16
C ARG A 36 -12.76 -0.59 -2.13
N THR A 37 -12.49 -0.77 -0.85
CA THR A 37 -13.19 -0.05 0.22
C THR A 37 -12.82 1.43 0.26
N ILE A 38 -11.57 1.78 0.00
CA ILE A 38 -11.11 3.19 0.00
C ILE A 38 -11.28 3.89 -1.35
N LEU A 39 -11.39 3.14 -2.46
CA LEU A 39 -11.46 3.66 -3.83
C LEU A 39 -12.52 4.76 -4.02
N PRO A 40 -13.75 4.62 -3.47
CA PRO A 40 -14.78 5.66 -3.60
C PRO A 40 -14.42 6.99 -2.92
N TYR A 41 -13.41 7.00 -2.06
CA TYR A 41 -13.00 8.14 -1.24
C TYR A 41 -11.64 8.72 -1.66
N LEU A 42 -11.04 8.17 -2.72
CA LEU A 42 -9.82 8.71 -3.31
C LEU A 42 -10.18 9.91 -4.17
N SER A 43 -9.75 11.10 -3.76
CA SER A 43 -10.00 12.35 -4.51
C SER A 43 -8.80 12.81 -5.36
N GLY A 44 -7.70 12.06 -5.33
CA GLY A 44 -6.47 12.34 -6.08
C GLY A 44 -5.34 11.37 -5.71
N PRO A 45 -4.18 11.43 -6.39
CA PRO A 45 -3.16 10.37 -6.39
C PRO A 45 -2.55 9.99 -5.02
N ASP A 46 -2.79 10.76 -3.95
CA ASP A 46 -2.34 10.42 -2.58
C ASP A 46 -3.31 10.90 -1.49
N GLU A 47 -4.51 11.36 -1.85
CA GLU A 47 -5.44 11.94 -0.87
C GLU A 47 -6.67 11.04 -0.68
N ILE A 48 -6.71 10.35 0.46
CA ILE A 48 -7.88 9.63 0.95
C ILE A 48 -8.73 10.63 1.73
N LEU A 49 -9.79 11.14 1.11
CA LEU A 49 -10.81 11.95 1.74
C LEU A 49 -11.99 11.03 2.06
N LEU A 50 -11.86 10.27 3.15
CA LEU A 50 -12.97 9.52 3.75
C LEU A 50 -13.80 10.48 4.60
N PRO A 51 -15.05 10.84 4.20
CA PRO A 51 -15.95 11.52 5.12
C PRO A 51 -16.16 10.63 6.34
N ALA A 52 -16.10 11.18 7.54
CA ALA A 52 -16.22 10.39 8.78
C ALA A 52 -17.54 9.57 8.84
N GLU A 53 -18.58 10.08 8.22
CA GLU A 53 -19.90 9.46 8.05
C GLU A 53 -19.93 8.25 7.12
N CYS A 54 -18.88 8.05 6.31
CA CYS A 54 -18.71 6.87 5.46
C CYS A 54 -17.79 5.80 6.08
N LEU A 55 -17.10 6.11 7.18
CA LEU A 55 -16.23 5.15 7.86
C LEU A 55 -17.06 4.25 8.78
N THR A 56 -17.52 3.12 8.24
CA THR A 56 -18.22 2.12 9.04
C THR A 56 -17.27 1.45 10.05
N ALA A 57 -17.81 0.95 11.17
CA ALA A 57 -17.02 0.22 12.17
C ALA A 57 -16.31 -1.01 11.58
N GLU A 58 -16.94 -1.68 10.61
CA GLU A 58 -16.36 -2.80 9.88
C GLU A 58 -15.16 -2.36 9.03
N THR A 59 -15.29 -1.27 8.29
CA THR A 59 -14.19 -0.69 7.49
C THR A 59 -13.03 -0.27 8.40
N ALA A 60 -13.32 0.40 9.51
CA ALA A 60 -12.31 0.80 10.49
C ALA A 60 -11.57 -0.41 11.08
N ALA A 61 -12.29 -1.47 11.44
CA ALA A 61 -11.70 -2.70 11.97
C ALA A 61 -10.80 -3.39 10.93
N LEU A 62 -11.22 -3.42 9.66
CA LEU A 62 -10.44 -4.00 8.56
C LEU A 62 -9.13 -3.21 8.32
N LEU A 63 -9.22 -1.87 8.30
CA LEU A 63 -8.04 -1.00 8.17
C LEU A 63 -7.08 -1.18 9.36
N GLN A 64 -7.60 -1.20 10.59
CA GLN A 64 -6.79 -1.40 11.80
C GLN A 64 -6.08 -2.75 11.80
N ALA A 65 -6.80 -3.83 11.49
CA ALA A 65 -6.21 -5.17 11.42
C ALA A 65 -5.07 -5.25 10.39
N HIS A 66 -5.15 -4.46 9.30
CA HIS A 66 -4.08 -4.40 8.31
C HIS A 66 -2.89 -3.57 8.78
N LEU A 67 -3.13 -2.43 9.43
CA LEU A 67 -2.07 -1.65 10.07
C LEU A 67 -1.29 -2.51 11.08
N ASP A 68 -1.99 -3.32 11.88
CA ASP A 68 -1.36 -4.22 12.85
C ASP A 68 -0.46 -5.27 12.16
N ARG A 69 -0.89 -5.81 11.01
CA ARG A 69 -0.08 -6.75 10.20
C ARG A 69 1.14 -6.08 9.60
N ILE A 70 0.99 -4.87 9.06
CA ILE A 70 2.11 -4.08 8.52
C ILE A 70 3.13 -3.83 9.63
N GLN A 71 2.67 -3.37 10.80
CA GLN A 71 3.54 -3.12 11.95
C GLN A 71 4.28 -4.38 12.39
N ALA A 72 3.59 -5.52 12.52
CA ALA A 72 4.22 -6.78 12.89
C ALA A 72 5.32 -7.20 11.88
N ARG A 73 5.11 -6.95 10.58
CA ARG A 73 6.09 -7.23 9.53
C ARG A 73 7.27 -6.26 9.59
N ILE A 74 7.02 -4.97 9.81
CA ILE A 74 8.07 -3.96 10.04
C ILE A 74 8.93 -4.37 11.22
N ASP A 75 8.33 -4.74 12.36
CA ASP A 75 9.06 -5.13 13.55
C ASP A 75 9.94 -6.36 13.31
N CYS A 76 9.44 -7.34 12.56
CA CYS A 76 10.20 -8.52 12.17
C CYS A 76 11.41 -8.17 11.31
N LEU A 77 11.19 -7.36 10.27
CA LEU A 77 12.24 -6.91 9.35
C LEU A 77 13.28 -6.03 10.05
N ALA A 78 12.84 -5.13 10.94
CA ALA A 78 13.70 -4.29 11.76
C ALA A 78 14.60 -5.15 12.67
N ARG A 79 14.03 -6.13 13.39
CA ARG A 79 14.82 -7.07 14.19
C ARG A 79 15.85 -7.82 13.36
N ASN A 80 15.50 -8.25 12.15
CA ASN A 80 16.44 -8.94 11.26
C ASN A 80 17.57 -8.01 10.78
N ARG A 81 17.22 -6.79 10.35
CA ARG A 81 18.19 -5.75 9.99
C ARG A 81 19.16 -5.49 11.14
N ASP A 82 18.65 -5.34 12.36
CA ASP A 82 19.46 -5.02 13.52
C ASP A 82 20.42 -6.16 13.87
N ARG A 83 19.96 -7.42 13.76
CA ARG A 83 20.82 -8.62 13.91
C ARG A 83 21.92 -8.68 12.86
N LEU A 84 21.58 -8.46 11.58
CA LEU A 84 22.56 -8.45 10.49
C LEU A 84 23.57 -7.30 10.66
N SER A 85 23.11 -6.13 11.10
CA SER A 85 23.95 -4.96 11.37
C SER A 85 24.92 -5.24 12.52
N ALA A 86 24.44 -5.86 13.60
CA ALA A 86 25.27 -6.27 14.73
C ALA A 86 26.31 -7.32 14.33
N TYR A 87 25.91 -8.33 13.55
CA TYR A 87 26.83 -9.33 13.03
C TYR A 87 27.94 -8.69 12.16
N LEU A 88 27.57 -7.81 11.23
CA LEU A 88 28.54 -7.10 10.40
C LEU A 88 29.46 -6.20 11.22
N ALA A 89 28.96 -5.54 12.27
CA ALA A 89 29.78 -4.74 13.17
C ALA A 89 30.79 -5.59 13.95
N ALA A 90 30.41 -6.81 14.37
CA ALA A 90 31.29 -7.73 15.08
C ALA A 90 32.37 -8.36 14.17
N VAL A 91 32.06 -8.58 12.89
CA VAL A 91 32.96 -9.23 11.93
C VAL A 91 33.83 -8.23 11.17
N ARG A 92 33.45 -6.94 11.11
CA ARG A 92 34.36 -5.90 10.60
C ARG A 92 35.59 -5.88 11.51
N PRO A 93 36.80 -6.15 10.97
CA PRO A 93 38.01 -6.01 11.76
C PRO A 93 38.04 -4.57 12.28
N GLN A 94 38.24 -4.41 13.59
CA GLN A 94 38.70 -3.13 14.10
C GLN A 94 39.93 -2.80 13.28
N GLY A 95 39.83 -1.80 12.41
CA GLY A 95 40.96 -1.37 11.58
C GLY A 95 42.10 -1.05 12.54
N GLY A 96 43.04 -1.99 12.64
CA GLY A 96 44.31 -1.74 13.28
C GLY A 96 45.04 -0.68 12.47
N PRO A 97 45.71 0.29 13.12
CA PRO A 97 46.79 1.01 12.46
C PRO A 97 47.91 0.04 12.02
#